data_AF-A0AAD1A738-F1
#
_entry.id   AF-A0AAD1A738-F1
#
_cell.length_a   1.000
_cell.length_b   1.000
_cell.length_c   1.000
_cell.angle_alpha   90.00
_cell.angle_beta   90.00
_cell.angle_gamma   90.00
#
_symmetry.space_group_name_H-M   'P 1'
#
loop_
_entity.id
_entity.type
_entity.pdbx_description
1 polymer ?
#
loop_
_entity_poly.entity_id
_entity_poly.type
_entity_poly.pdbx_seq_one_letter_code
_entity_poly.pdbx_strand_id
1 'polypeptide(L)'
;MAHAFNILNGVAFDKAAIMRRAYEHARFVLMLCHTAAQRNEQRSRALRKAWVEAKSEAYTLRQRAEQEVRTVAALRARAAESVNLATSLGNDAAAIRQAIASENYRDRANFAAIDRLQAALNQMGA
;
A
#
# COMPACT_ATOMS: atom_id res chain seq x y z
N MET A 1 8.28 -10.52 15.75
CA MET A 1 7.99 -11.61 14.79
C MET A 1 6.64 -11.35 14.16
N ALA A 2 6.52 -11.56 12.86
CA ALA A 2 5.25 -11.44 12.13
C ALA A 2 4.30 -12.58 12.54
N HIS A 3 3.00 -12.31 12.64
CA HIS A 3 1.99 -13.32 12.96
C HIS A 3 1.38 -13.95 11.72
N ALA A 4 1.50 -13.24 10.60
CA ALA A 4 1.04 -13.65 9.29
C ALA A 4 2.13 -13.34 8.25
N PHE A 5 2.24 -14.19 7.22
CA PHE A 5 3.15 -13.97 6.11
C PHE A 5 2.51 -14.40 4.79
N ASN A 6 2.88 -13.70 3.72
CA ASN A 6 2.33 -13.92 2.39
C ASN A 6 2.96 -15.20 1.79
N ILE A 7 2.14 -16.03 1.15
CA ILE A 7 2.55 -17.23 0.43
C ILE A 7 1.97 -17.19 -0.99
N LEU A 8 2.47 -18.05 -1.88
CA LEU A 8 2.20 -18.02 -3.33
C LEU A 8 0.72 -17.92 -3.75
N ASN A 9 -0.24 -18.27 -2.89
CA ASN A 9 -1.69 -18.14 -3.15
C ASN A 9 -2.51 -17.78 -1.90
N GLY A 10 -1.93 -17.10 -0.90
CA GLY A 10 -2.68 -16.78 0.32
C GLY A 10 -1.83 -16.26 1.46
N VAL A 11 -2.35 -16.39 2.68
CA VAL A 11 -1.65 -15.97 3.90
C VAL A 11 -1.51 -17.16 4.84
N ALA A 12 -0.31 -17.39 5.33
CA ALA A 12 -0.03 -18.38 6.37
C ALA A 12 0.10 -17.68 7.73
N PHE A 13 -0.42 -18.34 8.78
CA PHE A 13 -0.37 -17.85 10.16
C PHE A 13 0.67 -18.63 10.97
N ASP A 14 1.56 -17.92 11.65
CA ASP A 14 2.50 -18.54 12.59
C ASP A 14 1.82 -18.75 13.94
N LYS A 15 1.40 -19.99 14.20
CA LYS A 15 0.80 -20.40 15.47
C LYS A 15 1.69 -20.07 16.67
N ALA A 16 3.00 -20.30 16.58
CA ALA A 16 3.91 -20.05 17.70
C ALA A 16 4.04 -18.55 17.97
N ALA A 17 4.09 -17.71 16.93
CA ALA A 17 4.09 -16.26 17.09
C ALA A 17 2.80 -15.75 17.75
N ILE A 18 1.64 -16.25 17.31
CA ILE A 18 0.33 -15.88 17.87
C ILE A 18 0.24 -16.30 19.34
N MET A 19 0.70 -17.50 19.69
CA MET A 19 0.71 -17.97 21.08
C MET A 19 1.66 -17.15 21.97
N ARG A 20 2.85 -16.78 21.46
CA ARG A 20 3.76 -15.85 22.16
C ARG A 20 3.10 -14.50 22.40
N ARG A 21 2.42 -13.95 21.39
CA ARG A 21 1.69 -12.67 21.52
C ARG A 21 0.52 -12.76 22.51
N ALA A 22 -0.24 -13.85 22.49
CA ALA A 22 -1.30 -14.08 23.47
C ALA A 22 -0.73 -14.12 24.90
N TYR A 23 0.44 -14.74 25.09
CA TYR A 23 1.13 -14.72 26.38
C TYR A 23 1.58 -13.30 26.77
N GLU A 24 2.17 -12.53 25.85
CA GLU A 24 2.56 -11.13 26.09
C GLU A 24 1.37 -10.28 26.57
N HIS A 25 0.21 -10.42 25.94
CA HIS A 25 -1.02 -9.71 26.33
C HIS A 25 -1.52 -10.10 27.72
N ALA A 26 -1.33 -11.36 28.13
CA ALA A 26 -1.89 -11.90 29.36
C ALA A 26 -0.90 -11.91 30.54
N ARG A 27 0.41 -11.75 30.31
CA ARG A 27 1.46 -12.09 31.30
C ARG A 27 1.22 -11.47 32.67
N PHE A 28 0.84 -10.20 32.71
CA PHE A 28 0.62 -9.48 33.96
C PHE A 28 -0.70 -9.85 34.62
N VAL A 29 -1.78 -9.95 33.83
CA VAL A 29 -3.10 -10.29 34.36
C VAL A 29 -3.13 -11.73 34.90
N LEU A 30 -2.36 -12.64 34.31
CA LEU A 30 -2.21 -14.01 34.79
C LEU A 30 -1.57 -14.10 36.18
N MET A 31 -0.67 -13.17 36.53
CA MET A 31 -0.06 -13.09 37.86
C MET A 31 -1.06 -12.65 38.94
N LEU A 32 -2.12 -11.94 38.55
CA LEU A 32 -3.17 -11.45 39.44
C LEU A 32 -4.36 -12.43 39.57
N CYS A 33 -4.33 -13.54 38.84
CA CYS A 33 -5.40 -14.54 38.86
C CYS A 33 -5.19 -15.52 40.03
N HIS A 34 -6.24 -15.70 40.84
CA HIS A 34 -6.20 -16.54 42.04
C HIS A 34 -6.78 -17.93 41.78
N THR A 35 -7.61 -18.08 40.75
CA THR A 35 -8.27 -19.35 40.41
C THR A 35 -7.90 -19.84 39.01
N ALA A 36 -8.02 -21.15 38.79
CA ALA A 36 -7.82 -21.74 37.46
C ALA A 36 -8.84 -21.23 36.43
N ALA A 37 -10.08 -20.98 36.85
CA ALA A 37 -11.13 -20.43 36.00
C ALA A 37 -10.76 -19.03 35.48
N GLN A 38 -10.30 -18.14 36.36
CA GLN A 38 -9.83 -16.79 35.99
C GLN A 38 -8.67 -16.87 34.99
N ARG A 39 -7.69 -17.76 35.23
CA ARG A 39 -6.57 -17.94 34.31
C ARG A 39 -7.01 -18.40 32.92
N ASN A 40 -7.94 -19.34 32.82
CA ASN A 40 -8.45 -19.82 31.54
C ASN A 40 -9.24 -18.74 30.79
N GLU A 41 -10.03 -17.94 31.50
CA GLU A 41 -10.73 -16.82 30.90
C GLU A 41 -9.75 -15.79 30.31
N GLN A 42 -8.71 -15.41 31.06
CA GLN A 42 -7.72 -14.45 30.58
C GLN A 42 -6.90 -14.99 29.40
N ARG A 43 -6.54 -16.28 29.41
CA ARG A 43 -5.92 -16.94 28.25
C ARG A 43 -6.81 -16.88 27.02
N SER A 44 -8.10 -17.17 27.17
CA SER A 44 -9.06 -17.13 26.07
C SER A 44 -9.21 -15.72 25.49
N ARG A 45 -9.33 -14.70 26.35
CA ARG A 45 -9.39 -13.29 25.95
C ARG A 45 -8.14 -12.85 25.20
N ALA A 46 -6.96 -13.18 25.75
CA ALA A 46 -5.69 -12.82 25.14
C ALA A 46 -5.44 -13.54 23.81
N LEU A 47 -5.86 -14.80 23.68
CA LEU A 47 -5.80 -15.54 22.42
C LEU A 47 -6.69 -14.92 21.35
N ARG A 48 -7.93 -14.54 21.70
CA ARG A 48 -8.82 -13.83 20.76
C ARG A 48 -8.22 -12.51 20.31
N LYS A 49 -7.64 -11.74 21.23
CA LYS A 49 -6.95 -10.48 20.90
C LYS A 49 -5.79 -10.70 19.93
N ALA A 50 -4.88 -11.63 20.25
CA ALA A 50 -3.76 -11.96 19.38
C ALA A 50 -4.21 -12.45 17.99
N TRP A 51 -5.31 -13.20 17.92
CA TRP A 51 -5.88 -13.67 16.67
C TRP A 51 -6.46 -12.54 15.80
N VAL A 52 -7.11 -11.56 16.41
CA VAL A 52 -7.62 -10.37 15.71
C VAL A 52 -6.45 -9.55 15.14
N GLU A 53 -5.39 -9.36 15.92
CA GLU A 53 -4.17 -8.67 15.46
C GLU A 53 -3.54 -9.42 14.27
N ALA A 54 -3.39 -10.74 14.36
CA ALA A 54 -2.86 -11.55 13.27
C ALA A 54 -3.72 -11.46 12.00
N LYS A 55 -5.06 -11.43 12.14
CA LYS A 55 -5.98 -11.22 11.01
C LYS A 55 -5.83 -9.84 10.39
N SER A 56 -5.67 -8.78 11.19
CA SER A 56 -5.44 -7.44 10.64
C SER A 56 -4.11 -7.37 9.88
N GLU A 57 -3.06 -8.01 10.37
CA GLU A 57 -1.77 -8.10 9.69
C GLU A 57 -1.92 -8.82 8.34
N ALA A 58 -2.62 -9.97 8.33
CA ALA A 58 -2.93 -10.72 7.11
C ALA A 58 -3.72 -9.89 6.08
N TYR A 59 -4.73 -9.14 6.53
CA TYR A 59 -5.50 -8.24 5.66
C TYR A 59 -4.61 -7.16 5.03
N THR A 60 -3.74 -6.56 5.83
CA THR A 60 -2.82 -5.51 5.37
C THR A 60 -1.82 -6.07 4.35
N LEU A 61 -1.29 -7.27 4.58
CA LEU A 61 -0.41 -7.96 3.64
C LEU A 61 -1.09 -8.23 2.29
N ARG A 62 -2.34 -8.68 2.32
CA ARG A 62 -3.12 -8.90 1.11
C ARG A 62 -3.35 -7.61 0.33
N GLN A 63 -3.76 -6.52 1.02
CA GLN A 63 -3.94 -5.22 0.37
C GLN A 63 -2.66 -4.71 -0.29
N ARG A 64 -1.51 -4.89 0.37
CA ARG A 64 -0.21 -4.53 -0.21
C ARG A 64 0.10 -5.34 -1.47
N ALA A 65 -0.10 -6.65 -1.43
CA ALA A 65 0.11 -7.50 -2.60
C ALA A 65 -0.81 -7.12 -3.78
N GLU A 66 -2.08 -6.82 -3.52
CA GLU A 66 -3.02 -6.35 -4.54
C GLU A 66 -2.60 -4.99 -5.13
N GLN A 67 -2.10 -4.08 -4.28
CA GLN A 67 -1.60 -2.79 -4.72
C GLN A 67 -0.32 -2.93 -5.56
N GLU A 68 0.61 -3.79 -5.17
CA GLU A 68 1.83 -4.08 -5.93
C GLU A 68 1.51 -4.62 -7.33
N VAL A 69 0.55 -5.54 -7.46
CA VAL A 69 0.11 -6.05 -8.76
C VAL A 69 -0.43 -4.92 -9.64
N ARG A 70 -1.24 -4.00 -9.08
CA ARG A 70 -1.74 -2.83 -9.80
C ARG A 70 -0.62 -1.90 -10.23
N THR A 71 0.35 -1.64 -9.35
CA THR A 71 1.52 -0.81 -9.65
C THR A 71 2.35 -1.43 -10.77
N VAL A 72 2.62 -2.74 -10.73
CA VAL A 72 3.35 -3.44 -11.79
C VAL A 72 2.60 -3.37 -13.12
N ALA A 73 1.27 -3.54 -13.12
CA ALA A 73 0.47 -3.40 -14.33
C ALA A 73 0.55 -1.99 -14.92
N ALA A 74 0.43 -0.95 -14.08
CA ALA A 74 0.55 0.44 -14.50
C ALA A 74 1.95 0.76 -15.06
N LEU A 75 3.01 0.25 -14.41
CA LEU A 75 4.39 0.41 -14.88
C LEU A 75 4.61 -0.28 -16.22
N ARG A 76 4.06 -1.47 -16.43
CA ARG A 76 4.12 -2.18 -17.72
C ARG A 76 3.40 -1.43 -18.84
N ALA A 77 2.22 -0.87 -18.56
CA ALA A 77 1.49 -0.05 -19.51
C ALA A 77 2.30 1.19 -19.91
N ARG A 78 2.85 1.92 -18.92
CA ARG A 78 3.69 3.09 -19.16
C ARG A 78 4.97 2.76 -19.93
N ALA A 79 5.58 1.60 -19.66
CA ALA A 79 6.74 1.12 -20.40
C ALA A 79 6.37 0.83 -21.87
N ALA A 80 5.22 0.19 -22.13
CA ALA A 80 4.74 -0.06 -23.49
C ALA A 80 4.46 1.25 -24.26
N GLU A 81 3.82 2.23 -23.61
CA GLU A 81 3.62 3.57 -24.17
C GLU A 81 4.96 4.25 -24.51
N SER A 82 5.95 4.13 -23.63
CA SER A 82 7.29 4.69 -23.85
C SER A 82 7.99 4.03 -25.04
N VAL A 83 7.87 2.71 -25.20
CA VAL A 83 8.42 1.97 -26.34
C VAL A 83 7.72 2.36 -27.65
N ASN A 84 6.39 2.49 -27.63
CA ASN A 84 5.63 2.94 -28.81
C ASN A 84 6.01 4.37 -29.21
N LEU A 85 6.17 5.27 -28.24
CA LEU A 85 6.61 6.64 -28.47
C LEU A 85 8.03 6.65 -29.08
N ALA A 86 8.98 5.91 -28.50
CA ALA A 86 10.32 5.78 -29.04
C ALA A 86 10.32 5.22 -30.48
N THR A 87 9.49 4.23 -30.76
CA THR A 87 9.32 3.64 -32.10
C THR A 87 8.75 4.67 -33.09
N SER A 88 7.78 5.48 -32.67
CA SER A 88 7.16 6.52 -33.51
C SER A 88 8.09 7.69 -33.84
N LEU A 89 9.03 8.00 -32.94
CA LEU A 89 9.98 9.10 -33.10
C LEU A 89 11.26 8.65 -33.85
N GLY A 90 11.53 7.35 -33.92
CA GLY A 90 12.70 6.80 -34.60
C GLY A 90 14.02 7.34 -34.04
N ASN A 91 14.98 7.68 -34.92
CA ASN A 91 16.24 8.33 -34.56
C ASN A 91 16.20 9.87 -34.65
N ASP A 92 15.02 10.48 -34.67
CA ASP A 92 14.90 11.94 -34.72
C ASP A 92 15.14 12.56 -33.34
N ALA A 93 16.40 12.94 -33.11
CA ALA A 93 16.85 13.56 -31.87
C ALA A 93 16.15 14.91 -31.56
N ALA A 94 15.65 15.64 -32.57
CA ALA A 94 14.92 16.88 -32.34
C ALA A 94 13.50 16.60 -31.81
N ALA A 95 12.81 15.65 -32.44
CA ALA A 95 11.48 15.23 -32.02
C ALA A 95 11.48 14.60 -30.62
N ILE A 96 12.50 13.79 -30.28
CA ILE A 96 12.68 13.22 -28.95
C ILE A 96 12.90 14.31 -27.88
N ARG A 97 13.78 15.29 -28.16
CA ARG A 97 14.02 16.42 -27.23
C ARG A 97 12.77 17.26 -27.00
N GLN A 98 11.98 17.50 -28.04
CA GLN A 98 10.74 18.25 -27.95
C GLN A 98 9.66 17.49 -27.14
N ALA A 99 9.54 16.18 -27.33
CA ALA A 99 8.64 15.34 -26.55
C ALA A 99 9.01 15.36 -25.05
N ILE A 100 10.29 15.18 -24.71
CA ILE A 100 10.79 15.25 -23.32
C ILE A 100 10.54 16.63 -22.71
N ALA A 101 10.74 17.71 -23.46
CA ALA A 101 10.46 19.06 -23.00
C ALA A 101 8.96 19.24 -22.70
N SER A 102 8.08 18.76 -23.58
CA SER A 102 6.62 18.88 -23.40
C SER A 102 6.10 18.09 -22.20
N GLU A 103 6.65 16.89 -21.94
CA GLU A 103 6.31 16.06 -20.78
C GLU A 103 6.78 16.73 -19.47
N ASN A 104 8.02 17.25 -19.44
CA ASN A 104 8.54 18.01 -18.30
C ASN A 104 7.74 19.29 -18.03
N TYR A 105 7.22 19.94 -19.08
CA TYR A 105 6.32 21.07 -18.94
C TYR A 105 4.97 20.65 -18.35
N ARG A 106 4.41 19.50 -18.74
CA ARG A 106 3.19 18.95 -18.11
C ARG A 106 3.38 18.61 -16.64
N ASP A 107 4.49 17.98 -16.27
CA ASP A 107 4.79 17.62 -14.88
C ASP A 107 5.01 18.85 -13.98
N ARG A 108 5.51 19.96 -14.54
CA ARG A 108 5.73 21.23 -13.83
C ARG A 108 4.57 22.22 -13.95
N ALA A 109 3.64 21.99 -14.87
CA ALA A 109 2.46 22.81 -15.03
C ALA A 109 1.53 22.56 -13.83
N ASN A 110 1.40 23.56 -12.97
CA ASN A 110 0.35 23.56 -11.97
C ASN A 110 -0.97 23.89 -12.67
N PHE A 111 -1.64 22.86 -13.20
CA PHE A 111 -2.89 22.99 -13.94
C PHE A 111 -3.96 23.76 -13.14
N ALA A 112 -3.97 23.64 -11.81
CA ALA A 112 -4.86 24.42 -10.95
C ALA A 112 -4.53 25.93 -10.93
N ALA A 113 -3.28 26.33 -11.15
CA ALA A 113 -2.90 27.74 -11.32
C ALA A 113 -3.23 28.25 -12.73
N ILE A 114 -3.11 27.39 -13.73
CA ILE A 114 -3.49 27.69 -15.13
C ILE A 114 -5.00 27.94 -15.20
N ASP A 115 -5.82 27.07 -14.60
CA ASP A 115 -7.28 27.22 -14.56
C ASP A 115 -7.71 28.52 -13.86
N ARG A 116 -7.02 28.91 -12.76
CA ARG A 116 -7.28 30.19 -12.07
C ARG A 116 -6.92 31.39 -12.92
N LEU A 117 -5.78 31.36 -13.62
CA LEU A 117 -5.38 32.42 -14.54
C LEU A 117 -6.34 32.54 -15.72
N GLN A 118 -6.84 31.40 -16.22
CA GLN A 118 -7.79 31.35 -17.32
C GLN A 118 -9.16 31.89 -16.89
N ALA A 119 -9.61 31.56 -15.67
CA ALA A 119 -10.80 32.17 -15.08
C ALA A 119 -10.65 33.68 -14.86
N ALA A 120 -9.49 34.14 -14.38
CA ALA A 120 -9.20 35.56 -14.19
C ALA A 120 -9.13 36.33 -15.53
N LEU A 121 -8.52 35.75 -16.57
CA LEU A 121 -8.47 36.33 -17.92
C LEU A 121 -9.88 36.47 -18.52
N ASN A 122 -10.74 35.47 -18.34
CA ASN A 122 -12.13 35.53 -18.79
C ASN A 122 -12.96 36.58 -18.03
N GLN A 123 -12.58 36.90 -16.78
CA GLN A 123 -13.21 37.97 -15.99
C GLN A 123 -12.69 39.38 -16.34
N MET A 124 -11.47 39.50 -16.88
CA MET A 124 -10.91 40.78 -17.34
C MET A 124 -11.25 41.12 -18.79
N GLY A 125 -11.69 40.14 -19.58
CA GLY A 125 -12.14 40.29 -20.97
C GLY A 125 -13.67 40.42 -21.15
N ALA A 126 -14.42 40.56 -20.06
CA ALA A 126 -15.85 40.89 -20.02
C ALA A 126 -16.04 42.30 -19.45
#